data_AF-A0A7I7L1Z9-F1
#
_entry.id   AF-A0A7I7L1Z9-F1
#
_cell.length_a   1.000
_cell.length_b   1.000
_cell.length_c   1.000
_cell.angle_alpha   90.00
_cell.angle_beta   90.00
_cell.angle_gamma   90.00
#
_symmetry.space_group_name_H-M   'P 1'
#
loop_
_entity.id
_entity.type
_entity.pdbx_description
1 polymer ?
#
loop_
_entity_poly.entity_id
_entity_poly.type
_entity_poly.pdbx_seq_one_letter_code
_entity_poly.pdbx_strand_id
1 'polypeptide(L)'
;MAQHRRSKKQDPQSRRGAKGSLIALSSAAGTFITLSLSPLMPIPVAKADGEDIIIDQILNSLSAVDPTAALDLSSWLSSLDAALQGAANFDPSSLDSALNAATSVDPSSLDTALNAATSLDPSSIDSGMTAATAFDPSNIDSGLAAASGADPSSVVADPSSLAADPASAAPDPASSSSFADWYGQLYEANHTWDQEWIAGTTFLGHLTVQWDNALNTFWGDIGGQGMLIGNGADGVDGGSLAEATGQAGGLWFGDGGTGGTDAAGVGGAGGLAYDGNGGDGGAGALGGAGGAGGDTFYGFAGNGGDGGNAVAIGAEGGNGGAGGNADGFFFGNGGAGGQGGEGAVGTPGTDGTLPGEVGGPGGPGGDGGAGGAGGNGAFLIGNGGPGGPGGAGGPGGPGGAGSPDPGLGGLGGHGGHGGPGGLGGHGGIFGADGTHGPNGPNGPNGPNGPNGPPGGPSG
;
A
#
# COMPACT_ATOMS: atom_id res chain seq x y z
N MET A 1 87.57 -20.61 -21.99
CA MET A 1 87.01 -19.96 -20.79
C MET A 1 86.09 -20.99 -20.12
N ALA A 2 86.57 -21.70 -19.09
CA ALA A 2 86.35 -21.43 -17.67
C ALA A 2 84.89 -21.70 -17.21
N GLN A 3 84.63 -22.87 -16.62
CA GLN A 3 84.35 -23.13 -15.18
C GLN A 3 82.82 -23.09 -14.86
N HIS A 4 82.09 -24.21 -14.65
CA HIS A 4 82.04 -25.23 -13.59
C HIS A 4 81.48 -24.80 -12.21
N ARG A 5 80.50 -25.59 -11.73
CA ARG A 5 79.95 -25.79 -10.34
C ARG A 5 78.71 -24.95 -10.00
N ARG A 6 77.68 -25.41 -9.26
CA ARG A 6 77.31 -26.62 -8.47
C ARG A 6 75.80 -26.43 -8.16
N SER A 7 74.87 -27.34 -8.47
CA SER A 7 74.40 -28.51 -7.68
C SER A 7 74.10 -28.26 -6.20
N LYS A 8 72.82 -28.39 -5.79
CA LYS A 8 72.25 -29.50 -4.98
C LYS A 8 70.85 -29.11 -4.45
N LYS A 9 69.80 -29.86 -4.82
CA LYS A 9 69.10 -30.92 -4.04
C LYS A 9 68.01 -30.33 -3.13
N GLN A 10 66.84 -30.91 -2.90
CA GLN A 10 66.38 -32.30 -3.01
C GLN A 10 64.85 -32.30 -2.90
N ASP A 11 64.17 -32.98 -3.81
CA ASP A 11 62.83 -33.55 -3.58
C ASP A 11 63.00 -34.86 -2.76
N PRO A 12 61.98 -35.35 -2.01
CA PRO A 12 61.18 -36.43 -2.59
C PRO A 12 59.72 -36.59 -2.07
N GLN A 13 58.80 -36.89 -3.00
CA GLN A 13 57.96 -38.12 -3.09
C GLN A 13 57.17 -38.57 -1.82
N SER A 14 55.93 -39.07 -1.87
CA SER A 14 55.12 -39.65 -2.95
C SER A 14 53.80 -40.24 -2.42
N ARG A 15 52.82 -40.42 -3.34
CA ARG A 15 51.90 -41.59 -3.51
C ARG A 15 50.83 -41.84 -2.42
N ARG A 16 49.66 -42.42 -2.66
CA ARG A 16 48.81 -42.80 -3.82
C ARG A 16 47.52 -43.39 -3.21
N GLY A 17 46.39 -43.24 -3.91
CA GLY A 17 45.18 -44.10 -3.79
C GLY A 17 44.29 -43.82 -2.58
N ALA A 18 43.00 -44.11 -2.55
CA ALA A 18 42.09 -44.76 -3.49
C ALA A 18 40.64 -44.39 -3.10
N LYS A 19 39.70 -44.72 -3.99
CA LYS A 19 38.25 -44.49 -3.96
C LYS A 19 37.55 -45.02 -2.69
N GLY A 20 36.43 -44.37 -2.32
CA GLY A 20 35.40 -44.94 -1.45
C GLY A 20 34.24 -43.97 -1.22
N SER A 21 33.07 -44.27 -1.78
CA SER A 21 31.80 -43.63 -1.43
C SER A 21 31.38 -44.09 -0.03
N LEU A 22 30.96 -43.15 0.83
CA LEU A 22 30.15 -43.46 2.01
C LEU A 22 29.25 -42.26 2.33
N ILE A 23 27.94 -42.50 2.25
CA ILE A 23 26.89 -41.68 2.85
C ILE A 23 26.98 -41.89 4.37
N ALA A 24 27.05 -40.82 5.15
CA ALA A 24 26.84 -40.87 6.60
C ALA A 24 26.28 -39.52 7.10
N LEU A 25 25.02 -39.56 7.53
CA LEU A 25 24.37 -38.62 8.44
C LEU A 25 25.15 -38.56 9.76
N SER A 26 25.46 -37.38 10.29
CA SER A 26 25.53 -37.16 11.75
C SER A 26 25.53 -35.68 12.12
N SER A 27 24.76 -35.38 13.14
CA SER A 27 24.58 -34.13 13.85
C SER A 27 25.79 -33.74 14.71
N ALA A 28 25.86 -32.43 15.03
CA ALA A 28 26.25 -31.82 16.31
C ALA A 28 27.36 -30.75 16.28
N ALA A 29 26.94 -29.54 16.66
CA ALA A 29 27.53 -28.64 17.67
C ALA A 29 28.98 -28.10 17.51
N GLY A 30 29.06 -26.81 17.16
CA GLY A 30 29.78 -25.76 17.88
C GLY A 30 31.30 -25.63 17.70
N THR A 31 31.79 -24.46 17.24
CA THR A 31 32.59 -23.51 18.06
C THR A 31 33.18 -22.29 17.29
N PHE A 32 33.06 -21.12 17.95
CA PHE A 32 33.88 -19.89 17.98
C PHE A 32 34.14 -19.04 16.72
N ILE A 33 33.41 -17.91 16.61
CA ILE A 33 33.80 -16.71 15.84
C ILE A 33 34.66 -15.82 16.76
N THR A 34 35.93 -15.59 16.38
CA THR A 34 36.82 -14.60 17.02
C THR A 34 36.80 -13.31 16.22
N LEU A 35 36.15 -12.25 16.73
CA LEU A 35 36.16 -10.91 16.13
C LEU A 35 37.24 -10.05 16.80
N SER A 36 38.14 -9.47 16.01
CA SER A 36 39.25 -8.64 16.49
C SER A 36 38.82 -7.16 16.56
N LEU A 37 38.93 -6.54 17.74
CA LEU A 37 38.79 -5.09 17.90
C LEU A 37 40.11 -4.39 17.55
N SER A 38 40.03 -3.37 16.70
CA SER A 38 41.03 -2.29 16.59
C SER A 38 40.36 -0.96 16.93
N PRO A 39 41.00 -0.04 17.67
CA PRO A 39 40.39 1.23 18.06
C PRO A 39 40.48 2.30 16.95
N LEU A 40 39.37 2.98 16.70
CA LEU A 40 39.25 4.14 15.80
C LEU A 40 39.70 5.43 16.52
N MET A 41 40.50 6.25 15.83
CA MET A 41 40.81 7.64 16.22
C MET A 41 39.68 8.60 15.83
N PRO A 42 39.51 9.76 16.51
CA PRO A 42 38.34 10.62 16.37
C PRO A 42 38.44 11.52 15.13
N ILE A 43 37.36 11.57 14.35
CA ILE A 43 37.12 12.53 13.26
C ILE A 43 35.94 13.44 13.72
N PRO A 44 35.99 14.75 13.44
CA PRO A 44 35.16 15.74 14.14
C PRO A 44 33.71 15.80 13.64
N VAL A 45 32.83 16.21 14.57
CA VAL A 45 31.36 16.29 14.50
C VAL A 45 30.85 17.30 13.46
N ALA A 46 29.84 16.89 12.68
CA ALA A 46 28.90 17.81 12.01
C ALA A 46 27.52 17.16 11.76
N LYS A 47 26.49 17.77 12.40
CA LYS A 47 25.05 17.92 12.10
C LYS A 47 24.17 16.71 11.69
N ALA A 48 22.95 16.77 12.23
CA ALA A 48 21.88 15.78 12.22
C ALA A 48 21.03 15.83 10.95
N ASP A 49 20.99 14.71 10.22
CA ASP A 49 20.05 14.47 9.13
C ASP A 49 19.82 12.96 8.93
N GLY A 50 18.57 12.51 9.14
CA GLY A 50 17.90 11.38 8.47
C GLY A 50 18.37 9.94 8.68
N GLU A 51 19.66 9.67 8.86
CA GLU A 51 20.23 8.31 8.81
C GLU A 51 20.57 7.73 10.20
N ASP A 52 20.52 8.55 11.25
CA ASP A 52 20.92 8.16 12.61
C ASP A 52 19.79 7.50 13.44
N ILE A 53 18.55 7.45 12.94
CA ILE A 53 17.42 6.82 13.68
C ILE A 53 17.42 5.29 13.53
N ILE A 54 17.76 4.78 12.34
CA ILE A 54 17.65 3.36 12.01
C ILE A 54 18.72 2.54 12.72
N ILE A 55 19.95 3.04 12.76
CA ILE A 55 21.09 2.33 13.34
C ILE A 55 21.08 2.41 14.88
N ASP A 56 20.74 3.56 15.46
CA ASP A 56 20.71 3.73 16.91
C ASP A 56 19.57 2.93 17.57
N GLN A 57 18.42 2.75 16.93
CA GLN A 57 17.30 2.01 17.52
C GLN A 57 17.54 0.49 17.51
N ILE A 58 18.19 -0.04 16.48
CA ILE A 58 18.59 -1.45 16.39
C ILE A 58 19.81 -1.77 17.28
N LEU A 59 20.82 -0.88 17.34
CA LEU A 59 21.97 -1.05 18.24
C LEU A 59 21.63 -0.82 19.72
N ASN A 60 20.71 0.09 20.03
CA ASN A 60 20.20 0.24 21.41
C ASN A 60 19.37 -0.98 21.84
N SER A 61 18.59 -1.58 20.93
CA SER A 61 17.87 -2.85 21.20
C SER A 61 18.81 -4.03 21.46
N LEU A 62 19.97 -4.09 20.79
CA LEU A 62 20.96 -5.16 20.99
C LEU A 62 21.90 -4.94 22.19
N SER A 63 22.14 -3.67 22.58
CA SER A 63 23.06 -3.33 23.69
C SER A 63 22.38 -3.22 25.05
N ALA A 64 21.05 -3.15 25.10
CA ALA A 64 20.25 -3.18 26.32
C ALA A 64 20.08 -4.60 26.92
N VAL A 65 20.46 -5.64 26.18
CA VAL A 65 20.46 -7.02 26.67
C VAL A 65 21.62 -7.19 27.64
N ASP A 66 21.32 -7.23 28.93
CA ASP A 66 22.26 -7.68 29.95
C ASP A 66 22.60 -9.16 29.68
N PRO A 67 23.87 -9.52 29.37
CA PRO A 67 24.26 -10.91 29.13
C PRO A 67 24.09 -11.80 30.38
N THR A 68 23.74 -11.24 31.53
CA THR A 68 23.41 -11.96 32.76
C THR A 68 21.92 -12.28 32.93
N ALA A 69 21.02 -11.70 32.12
CA ALA A 69 19.60 -12.06 32.04
C ALA A 69 19.35 -13.39 31.30
N ALA A 70 20.38 -13.94 30.64
CA ALA A 70 20.36 -15.22 29.91
C ALA A 70 20.24 -16.49 30.81
N LEU A 71 19.82 -16.35 32.07
CA LEU A 71 19.79 -17.46 33.03
C LEU A 71 18.40 -18.02 33.33
N ASP A 72 17.31 -17.46 32.81
CA ASP A 72 16.00 -18.13 32.85
C ASP A 72 15.75 -19.02 31.61
N LEU A 73 16.75 -19.82 31.26
CA LEU A 73 16.59 -20.90 30.29
C LEU A 73 15.56 -21.93 30.76
N SER A 74 15.30 -22.00 32.07
CA SER A 74 14.37 -22.94 32.70
C SER A 74 12.91 -22.65 32.39
N SER A 75 12.47 -21.39 32.43
CA SER A 75 11.08 -21.06 32.08
C SER A 75 10.87 -21.21 30.57
N TRP A 76 11.85 -20.83 29.76
CA TRP A 76 11.84 -21.09 28.31
C TRP A 76 11.76 -22.58 27.99
N LEU A 77 12.56 -23.43 28.65
CA LEU A 77 12.49 -24.88 28.47
C LEU A 77 11.11 -25.42 28.89
N SER A 78 10.50 -24.86 29.93
CA SER A 78 9.18 -25.30 30.41
C SER A 78 8.05 -24.90 29.47
N SER A 79 8.14 -23.73 28.83
CA SER A 79 7.18 -23.27 27.81
C SER A 79 7.34 -24.06 26.51
N LEU A 80 8.58 -24.37 26.12
CA LEU A 80 8.89 -25.25 24.98
C LEU A 80 8.40 -26.69 25.24
N ASP A 81 8.60 -27.21 26.46
CA ASP A 81 8.13 -28.54 26.87
C ASP A 81 6.60 -28.62 26.91
N ALA A 82 5.93 -27.55 27.35
CA ALA A 82 4.47 -27.44 27.29
C ALA A 82 3.94 -27.41 25.84
N ALA A 83 4.58 -26.64 24.95
CA ALA A 83 4.23 -26.57 23.53
C ALA A 83 4.48 -27.93 22.82
N LEU A 84 5.57 -28.61 23.16
CA LEU A 84 5.92 -29.91 22.59
C LEU A 84 5.06 -31.05 23.16
N GLN A 85 4.63 -30.98 24.43
CA GLN A 85 3.62 -31.89 24.99
C GLN A 85 2.24 -31.69 24.36
N GLY A 86 1.89 -30.46 23.97
CA GLY A 86 0.73 -30.18 23.13
C GLY A 86 0.82 -30.88 21.76
N ALA A 87 1.99 -30.81 21.11
CA ALA A 87 2.26 -31.49 19.84
C ALA A 87 2.33 -33.02 19.98
N ALA A 88 2.77 -33.57 21.12
CA ALA A 88 2.80 -35.00 21.39
C ALA A 88 1.40 -35.61 21.61
N ASN A 89 0.41 -34.78 21.94
CA ASN A 89 -1.00 -35.16 22.05
C ASN A 89 -1.75 -35.05 20.72
N PHE A 90 -1.07 -34.67 19.63
CA PHE A 90 -1.61 -34.75 18.27
C PHE A 90 -1.87 -36.22 17.92
N ASP A 91 -3.12 -36.56 17.62
CA ASP A 91 -3.52 -37.90 17.20
C ASP A 91 -3.45 -38.03 15.67
N PRO A 92 -2.43 -38.71 15.11
CA PRO A 92 -2.27 -38.89 13.67
C PRO A 92 -3.36 -39.80 13.05
N SER A 93 -4.20 -40.47 13.84
CA SER A 93 -5.33 -41.24 13.31
C SER A 93 -6.46 -40.36 12.75
N SER A 94 -6.45 -39.06 13.08
CA SER A 94 -7.31 -38.04 12.44
C SER A 94 -6.91 -37.74 11.00
N LEU A 95 -5.63 -37.90 10.64
CA LEU A 95 -5.14 -37.84 9.26
C LEU A 95 -5.59 -39.03 8.43
N ASP A 96 -5.68 -40.22 9.04
CA ASP A 96 -6.14 -41.44 8.37
C ASP A 96 -7.59 -41.28 7.90
N SER A 97 -8.45 -40.61 8.67
CA SER A 97 -9.84 -40.33 8.29
C SER A 97 -9.97 -39.31 7.16
N ALA A 98 -9.12 -38.27 7.16
CA ALA A 98 -9.08 -37.25 6.11
C ALA A 98 -8.46 -37.78 4.80
N LEU A 99 -7.45 -38.63 4.90
CA LEU A 99 -6.77 -39.24 3.76
C LEU A 99 -7.64 -40.32 3.10
N ASN A 100 -8.39 -41.12 3.87
CA ASN A 100 -9.33 -42.12 3.34
C ASN A 100 -10.52 -41.47 2.60
N ALA A 101 -10.90 -40.24 2.99
CA ALA A 101 -11.88 -39.43 2.26
C ALA A 101 -11.32 -38.92 0.93
N ALA A 102 -10.04 -38.50 0.89
CA ALA A 102 -9.36 -38.02 -0.31
C ALA A 102 -9.01 -39.13 -1.32
N THR A 103 -8.69 -40.35 -0.88
CA THR A 103 -8.40 -41.51 -1.76
C THR A 103 -9.64 -42.18 -2.33
N SER A 104 -10.84 -41.72 -1.98
CA SER A 104 -12.11 -42.17 -2.58
C SER A 104 -12.41 -41.53 -3.95
N VAL A 105 -11.57 -40.59 -4.41
CA VAL A 105 -11.62 -40.06 -5.76
C VAL A 105 -10.98 -41.06 -6.72
N ASP A 106 -11.83 -41.75 -7.49
CA ASP A 106 -11.42 -42.72 -8.50
C ASP A 106 -10.52 -42.08 -9.58
N PRO A 107 -9.24 -42.50 -9.74
CA PRO A 107 -8.32 -41.95 -10.73
C PRO A 107 -8.82 -42.08 -12.17
N SER A 108 -9.74 -43.02 -12.46
CA SER A 108 -10.32 -43.18 -13.79
C SER A 108 -11.26 -42.02 -14.20
N SER A 109 -11.73 -41.24 -13.24
CA SER A 109 -12.53 -40.02 -13.49
C SER A 109 -11.67 -38.84 -14.01
N LEU A 110 -10.38 -38.80 -13.63
CA LEU A 110 -9.43 -37.80 -14.10
C LEU A 110 -8.98 -38.09 -15.54
N ASP A 111 -8.79 -39.37 -15.90
CA ASP A 111 -8.52 -39.81 -17.27
C ASP A 111 -9.68 -39.53 -18.22
N THR A 112 -10.92 -39.56 -17.71
CA THR A 112 -12.12 -39.22 -18.48
C THR A 112 -12.22 -37.71 -18.72
N ALA A 113 -11.91 -36.89 -17.72
CA ALA A 113 -11.89 -35.42 -17.83
C ALA A 113 -10.75 -34.90 -18.72
N LEU A 114 -9.57 -35.53 -18.66
CA LEU A 114 -8.42 -35.15 -19.48
C LEU A 114 -8.58 -35.58 -20.94
N ASN A 115 -9.17 -36.76 -21.21
CA ASN A 115 -9.52 -37.17 -22.58
C ASN A 115 -10.61 -36.28 -23.21
N ALA A 116 -11.55 -35.78 -22.40
CA ALA A 116 -12.54 -34.80 -22.86
C ALA A 116 -11.88 -33.47 -23.26
N ALA A 117 -10.92 -32.98 -22.47
CA ALA A 117 -10.16 -31.75 -22.77
C ALA A 117 -9.25 -31.87 -24.00
N THR A 118 -8.67 -33.04 -24.27
CA THR A 118 -7.82 -33.26 -25.46
C THR A 118 -8.61 -33.61 -26.73
N SER A 119 -9.95 -33.75 -26.64
CA SER A 119 -10.84 -34.02 -27.78
C SER A 119 -11.43 -32.78 -28.45
N LEU A 120 -11.08 -31.57 -27.97
CA LEU A 120 -11.41 -30.32 -28.65
C LEU A 120 -10.60 -30.24 -29.96
N ASP A 121 -11.25 -30.60 -31.06
CA ASP A 121 -10.69 -30.55 -32.41
C ASP A 121 -10.23 -29.11 -32.74
N PRO A 122 -8.93 -28.89 -33.05
CA PRO A 122 -8.40 -27.57 -33.44
C PRO A 122 -9.14 -26.92 -34.61
N SER A 123 -9.87 -27.69 -35.43
CA SER A 123 -10.71 -27.17 -36.52
C SER A 123 -11.91 -26.33 -36.04
N SER A 124 -12.32 -26.49 -34.78
CA SER A 124 -13.42 -25.72 -34.15
C SER A 124 -13.02 -24.29 -33.75
N ILE A 125 -11.73 -24.05 -33.49
CA ILE A 125 -11.17 -22.71 -33.21
C ILE A 125 -11.10 -21.89 -34.50
N ASP A 126 -10.77 -22.53 -35.63
CA ASP A 126 -10.67 -21.88 -36.94
C ASP A 126 -12.04 -21.42 -37.48
N SER A 127 -13.10 -22.19 -37.18
CA SER A 127 -14.49 -21.81 -37.49
C SER A 127 -14.97 -20.61 -36.66
N GLY A 128 -14.54 -20.49 -35.39
CA GLY A 128 -14.86 -19.34 -34.53
C GLY A 128 -14.12 -18.06 -34.93
N MET A 129 -12.88 -18.18 -35.39
CA MET A 129 -12.08 -17.06 -35.85
C MET A 129 -12.52 -16.56 -37.24
N THR A 130 -13.03 -17.45 -38.10
CA THR A 130 -13.63 -17.06 -39.39
C THR A 130 -14.95 -16.28 -39.20
N ALA A 131 -15.77 -16.65 -38.19
CA ALA A 131 -16.98 -15.92 -37.84
C ALA A 131 -16.71 -14.51 -37.27
N ALA A 132 -15.59 -14.31 -36.57
CA ALA A 132 -15.15 -13.01 -36.08
C ALA A 132 -14.62 -12.08 -37.20
N THR A 133 -14.11 -12.65 -38.30
CA THR A 133 -13.68 -11.87 -39.48
C THR A 133 -14.79 -11.57 -40.49
N ALA A 134 -16.03 -12.03 -40.24
CA ALA A 134 -17.22 -11.71 -41.06
C ALA A 134 -17.91 -10.39 -40.64
N PHE A 135 -17.21 -9.50 -39.94
CA PHE A 135 -17.67 -8.15 -39.64
C PHE A 135 -17.74 -7.33 -40.93
N ASP A 136 -18.95 -7.17 -41.48
CA ASP A 136 -19.22 -6.29 -42.63
C ASP A 136 -19.42 -4.84 -42.13
N PRO A 137 -18.49 -3.91 -42.42
CA PRO A 137 -18.55 -2.52 -41.96
C PRO A 137 -19.77 -1.75 -42.51
N SER A 138 -20.47 -2.27 -43.52
CA SER A 138 -21.67 -1.61 -44.09
C SER A 138 -22.88 -1.60 -43.15
N ASN A 139 -22.87 -2.38 -42.04
CA ASN A 139 -23.93 -2.38 -41.04
C ASN A 139 -23.83 -1.25 -39.99
N ILE A 140 -22.73 -0.48 -39.96
CA ILE A 140 -22.59 0.68 -39.07
C ILE A 140 -23.48 1.86 -39.55
N ASP A 141 -23.64 2.01 -40.87
CA ASP A 141 -24.42 3.11 -41.46
C ASP A 141 -25.94 2.98 -41.18
N SER A 142 -26.43 1.75 -41.07
CA SER A 142 -27.84 1.47 -40.76
C SER A 142 -28.23 1.79 -39.31
N GLY A 143 -27.28 1.61 -38.37
CA GLY A 143 -27.49 1.90 -36.95
C GLY A 143 -27.47 3.39 -36.63
N LEU A 144 -26.63 4.17 -37.33
CA LEU A 144 -26.55 5.62 -37.17
C LEU A 144 -27.77 6.34 -37.77
N ALA A 145 -28.35 5.82 -38.87
CA ALA A 145 -29.59 6.34 -39.43
C ALA A 145 -30.80 6.15 -38.49
N ALA A 146 -30.86 5.03 -37.76
CA ALA A 146 -31.92 4.76 -36.78
C ALA A 146 -31.85 5.67 -35.54
N ALA A 147 -30.65 6.13 -35.14
CA ALA A 147 -30.45 7.05 -34.03
C ALA A 147 -30.80 8.52 -34.35
N SER A 148 -30.79 8.90 -35.63
CA SER A 148 -31.14 10.26 -36.07
C SER A 148 -32.66 10.54 -36.14
N GLY A 149 -33.50 9.54 -35.88
CA GLY A 149 -34.97 9.62 -35.95
C GLY A 149 -35.69 9.74 -34.60
N ALA A 150 -34.98 9.73 -33.47
CA ALA A 150 -35.57 9.81 -32.14
C ALA A 150 -35.74 11.27 -31.68
N ASP A 151 -36.96 11.63 -31.29
CA ASP A 151 -37.37 12.94 -30.76
C ASP A 151 -36.49 13.38 -29.57
N PRO A 152 -35.82 14.54 -29.63
CA PRO A 152 -34.90 15.01 -28.59
C PRO A 152 -35.57 15.45 -27.28
N SER A 153 -36.88 15.27 -27.14
CA SER A 153 -37.66 15.74 -25.99
C SER A 153 -37.86 14.68 -24.88
N SER A 154 -37.41 13.43 -25.06
CA SER A 154 -37.73 12.32 -24.14
C SER A 154 -36.54 11.66 -23.42
N VAL A 155 -35.32 12.16 -23.61
CA VAL A 155 -34.13 11.67 -22.88
C VAL A 155 -33.66 12.72 -21.90
N VAL A 156 -34.36 12.85 -20.77
CA VAL A 156 -33.76 13.40 -19.54
C VAL A 156 -33.01 12.23 -18.90
N ALA A 157 -31.82 11.93 -19.45
CA ALA A 157 -30.84 11.10 -18.77
C ALA A 157 -30.01 12.00 -17.86
N ASP A 158 -30.05 11.70 -16.57
CA ASP A 158 -29.28 12.31 -15.51
C ASP A 158 -27.76 12.27 -15.84
N PRO A 159 -27.07 13.43 -15.90
CA PRO A 159 -25.63 13.50 -16.18
C PRO A 159 -24.76 12.89 -15.06
N SER A 160 -25.32 12.46 -13.94
CA SER A 160 -24.60 11.69 -12.91
C SER A 160 -24.22 10.27 -13.34
N SER A 161 -24.86 9.72 -14.39
CA SER A 161 -24.64 8.33 -14.82
C SER A 161 -23.46 8.13 -15.78
N LEU A 162 -22.76 9.21 -16.15
CA LEU A 162 -21.53 9.18 -16.96
C LEU A 162 -20.26 9.46 -16.12
N ALA A 163 -20.37 9.52 -14.80
CA ALA A 163 -19.21 9.38 -13.93
C ALA A 163 -18.71 7.93 -14.06
N ALA A 164 -17.81 7.70 -15.01
CA ALA A 164 -17.03 6.49 -15.07
C ALA A 164 -16.38 6.29 -13.71
N ASP A 165 -16.68 5.17 -13.06
CA ASP A 165 -15.96 4.65 -11.92
C ASP A 165 -14.49 4.43 -12.33
N PRO A 166 -13.54 5.26 -11.86
CA PRO A 166 -12.13 5.08 -12.19
C PRO A 166 -11.51 3.88 -11.47
N ALA A 167 -12.24 3.21 -10.57
CA ALA A 167 -11.78 2.01 -9.85
C ALA A 167 -11.81 0.73 -10.69
N SER A 168 -12.12 0.79 -11.99
CA SER A 168 -12.20 -0.38 -12.86
C SER A 168 -11.27 -0.35 -14.07
N ALA A 169 -10.13 0.34 -13.97
CA ALA A 169 -9.01 0.05 -14.86
C ALA A 169 -8.46 -1.34 -14.53
N ALA A 170 -9.13 -2.38 -15.07
CA ALA A 170 -8.63 -3.73 -15.07
C ALA A 170 -7.20 -3.71 -15.65
N PRO A 171 -6.23 -4.38 -15.02
CA PRO A 171 -4.87 -4.41 -15.53
C PRO A 171 -4.89 -5.00 -16.95
N ASP A 172 -4.29 -4.28 -17.90
CA ASP A 172 -4.05 -4.77 -19.24
C ASP A 172 -3.21 -6.06 -19.15
N PRO A 173 -3.76 -7.25 -19.48
CA PRO A 173 -3.04 -8.51 -19.32
C PRO A 173 -1.91 -8.69 -20.35
N ALA A 174 -1.61 -7.69 -21.18
CA ALA A 174 -0.57 -7.73 -22.20
C ALA A 174 0.63 -6.79 -21.95
N SER A 175 0.70 -6.06 -20.82
CA SER A 175 1.99 -5.48 -20.42
C SER A 175 2.92 -6.61 -20.05
N SER A 176 4.07 -6.74 -20.69
CA SER A 176 5.13 -7.63 -20.21
C SER A 176 5.36 -7.33 -18.73
N SER A 177 4.97 -8.25 -17.84
CA SER A 177 5.09 -8.04 -16.40
C SER A 177 6.55 -7.71 -16.11
N SER A 178 6.79 -6.57 -15.45
CA SER A 178 8.14 -6.17 -15.11
C SER A 178 8.76 -7.23 -14.20
N PHE A 179 10.08 -7.25 -14.10
CA PHE A 179 10.75 -8.18 -13.18
C PHE A 179 10.30 -7.95 -11.72
N ALA A 180 9.98 -6.70 -11.37
CA ALA A 180 9.38 -6.34 -10.08
C ALA A 180 7.97 -6.91 -9.91
N ASP A 181 7.11 -6.90 -10.94
CA ASP A 181 5.76 -7.49 -10.85
C ASP A 181 5.82 -9.02 -10.73
N TRP A 182 6.72 -9.66 -11.48
CA TRP A 182 6.94 -11.10 -11.37
C TRP A 182 7.45 -11.48 -9.97
N TYR A 183 8.42 -10.73 -9.43
CA TYR A 183 8.91 -10.98 -8.07
C TYR A 183 7.82 -10.69 -7.03
N GLY A 184 6.98 -9.67 -7.27
CA GLY A 184 5.82 -9.36 -6.44
C GLY A 184 4.86 -10.54 -6.28
N GLN A 185 4.64 -11.34 -7.33
CA GLN A 185 3.83 -12.56 -7.23
C GLN A 185 4.47 -13.64 -6.34
N LEU A 186 5.80 -13.75 -6.35
CA LEU A 186 6.51 -14.67 -5.47
C LEU A 186 6.46 -14.18 -4.01
N TYR A 187 6.65 -12.88 -3.81
CA TYR A 187 6.51 -12.25 -2.51
C TYR A 187 5.12 -12.47 -1.92
N GLU A 188 4.05 -12.19 -2.67
CA GLU A 188 2.67 -12.37 -2.21
C GLU A 188 2.37 -13.80 -1.74
N ALA A 189 2.93 -14.81 -2.42
CA ALA A 189 2.79 -16.20 -1.99
C ALA A 189 3.49 -16.49 -0.66
N ASN A 190 4.68 -15.90 -0.44
CA ASN A 190 5.39 -16.01 0.84
C ASN A 190 4.68 -15.23 1.94
N HIS A 191 4.31 -13.99 1.65
CA HIS A 191 3.58 -13.11 2.54
C HIS A 191 2.26 -13.73 2.98
N THR A 192 1.50 -14.33 2.06
CA THR A 192 0.28 -15.08 2.41
C THR A 192 0.55 -16.18 3.43
N TRP A 193 1.65 -16.93 3.27
CA TRP A 193 2.03 -17.95 4.23
C TRP A 193 2.44 -17.37 5.59
N ASP A 194 3.15 -16.24 5.60
CA ASP A 194 3.52 -15.50 6.81
C ASP A 194 2.25 -15.01 7.56
N GLN A 195 1.26 -14.50 6.82
CA GLN A 195 -0.03 -14.09 7.38
C GLN A 195 -0.83 -15.28 7.92
N GLU A 196 -0.82 -16.41 7.22
CA GLU A 196 -1.45 -17.64 7.72
C GLU A 196 -0.75 -18.18 8.98
N TRP A 197 0.58 -18.04 9.07
CA TRP A 197 1.37 -18.39 10.26
C TRP A 197 0.92 -17.55 11.45
N ILE A 198 0.93 -16.23 11.30
CA ILE A 198 0.53 -15.27 12.35
C ILE A 198 -0.92 -15.50 12.79
N ALA A 199 -1.81 -15.78 11.84
CA ALA A 199 -3.23 -16.02 12.11
C ALA A 199 -3.52 -17.42 12.70
N GLY A 200 -2.56 -18.35 12.65
CA GLY A 200 -2.76 -19.74 13.07
C GLY A 200 -3.67 -20.55 12.14
N THR A 201 -3.73 -20.17 10.86
CA THR A 201 -4.56 -20.84 9.84
C THR A 201 -3.77 -21.84 8.99
N THR A 202 -2.46 -21.98 9.22
CA THR A 202 -1.65 -23.05 8.61
C THR A 202 -2.09 -24.45 9.08
N PHE A 203 -1.49 -25.50 8.49
CA PHE A 203 -1.70 -26.88 8.93
C PHE A 203 -1.25 -27.15 10.38
N LEU A 204 -0.44 -26.27 10.98
CA LEU A 204 -0.01 -26.33 12.38
C LEU A 204 -1.05 -25.73 13.34
N GLY A 205 -2.04 -25.00 12.81
CA GLY A 205 -3.13 -24.40 13.55
C GLY A 205 -2.64 -23.45 14.65
N HIS A 206 -3.30 -23.51 15.81
CA HIS A 206 -2.98 -22.64 16.95
C HIS A 206 -1.56 -22.85 17.55
N LEU A 207 -0.81 -23.86 17.11
CA LEU A 207 0.58 -24.05 17.54
C LEU A 207 1.49 -22.90 17.09
N THR A 208 1.25 -22.30 15.91
CA THR A 208 2.04 -21.13 15.46
C THR A 208 1.79 -19.93 16.38
N VAL A 209 0.53 -19.65 16.71
CA VAL A 209 0.16 -18.57 17.63
C VAL A 209 0.76 -18.80 19.04
N GLN A 210 0.79 -20.04 19.53
CA GLN A 210 1.44 -20.35 20.81
C GLN A 210 2.96 -20.13 20.75
N TRP A 211 3.59 -20.53 19.65
CA TRP A 211 5.01 -20.33 19.41
C TRP A 211 5.37 -18.84 19.32
N ASP A 212 4.61 -18.06 18.56
CA ASP A 212 4.82 -16.62 18.39
C ASP A 212 4.68 -15.89 19.73
N ASN A 213 3.64 -16.20 20.50
CA ASN A 213 3.46 -15.66 21.85
C ASN A 213 4.63 -16.01 22.77
N ALA A 214 5.11 -17.26 22.74
CA ALA A 214 6.25 -17.68 23.56
C ALA A 214 7.55 -16.96 23.15
N LEU A 215 7.81 -16.83 21.85
CA LEU A 215 8.97 -16.12 21.32
C LEU A 215 8.93 -14.63 21.62
N ASN A 216 7.80 -13.97 21.38
CA ASN A 216 7.64 -12.54 21.65
C ASN A 216 7.73 -12.23 23.15
N THR A 217 7.16 -13.09 24.00
CA THR A 217 7.29 -12.96 25.46
C THR A 217 8.74 -13.10 25.89
N PHE A 218 9.42 -14.15 25.43
CA PHE A 218 10.85 -14.35 25.70
C PHE A 218 11.70 -13.16 25.23
N TRP A 219 11.41 -12.64 24.04
CA TRP A 219 12.09 -11.46 23.49
C TRP A 219 11.93 -10.24 24.41
N GLY A 220 10.71 -9.97 24.87
CA GLY A 220 10.45 -8.90 25.85
C GLY A 220 11.15 -9.14 27.19
N ASP A 221 11.16 -10.39 27.68
CA ASP A 221 11.77 -10.76 28.96
C ASP A 221 13.29 -10.57 28.98
N ILE A 222 13.97 -10.75 27.83
CA ILE A 222 15.41 -10.48 27.70
C ILE A 222 15.74 -9.02 27.37
N GLY A 223 14.74 -8.13 27.39
CA GLY A 223 14.89 -6.69 27.15
C GLY A 223 14.77 -6.26 25.69
N GLY A 224 14.25 -7.13 24.82
CA GLY A 224 13.96 -6.81 23.43
C GLY A 224 12.87 -5.74 23.29
N GLN A 225 13.00 -4.90 22.26
CA GLN A 225 11.99 -3.91 21.89
C GLN A 225 11.14 -4.43 20.72
N GLY A 226 9.85 -4.05 20.69
CA GLY A 226 8.92 -4.48 19.65
C GLY A 226 8.53 -5.96 19.76
N MET A 227 8.01 -6.51 18.66
CA MET A 227 7.71 -7.94 18.50
C MET A 227 8.60 -8.55 17.43
N LEU A 228 8.91 -9.84 17.54
CA LEU A 228 9.67 -10.56 16.52
C LEU A 228 8.74 -10.99 15.39
N ILE A 229 7.61 -11.62 15.73
CA ILE A 229 6.65 -12.14 14.76
C ILE A 229 5.27 -11.57 15.10
N GLY A 230 4.59 -11.01 14.10
CA GLY A 230 3.21 -10.55 14.24
C GLY A 230 2.96 -9.22 13.55
N ASN A 231 1.68 -8.95 13.30
CA ASN A 231 1.26 -7.70 12.70
C ASN A 231 1.18 -6.59 13.75
N GLY A 232 1.51 -5.37 13.32
CA GLY A 232 1.26 -4.16 14.08
C GLY A 232 -0.23 -3.95 14.28
N ALA A 233 -0.60 -3.44 15.46
CA ALA A 233 -1.96 -3.05 15.73
C ALA A 233 -2.37 -1.84 14.88
N ASP A 234 -3.58 -1.88 14.33
CA ASP A 234 -4.16 -0.74 13.64
C ASP A 234 -4.33 0.46 14.59
N GLY A 235 -4.23 1.65 14.00
CA GLY A 235 -4.58 2.90 14.63
C GLY A 235 -6.06 2.96 14.97
N VAL A 236 -6.40 3.72 16.01
CA VAL A 236 -7.75 3.85 16.54
C VAL A 236 -8.34 5.21 16.20
N ASP A 237 -9.57 5.20 15.69
CA ASP A 237 -10.29 6.41 15.33
C ASP A 237 -10.73 7.24 16.54
N GLY A 238 -10.80 8.56 16.35
CA GLY A 238 -11.38 9.52 17.30
C GLY A 238 -10.53 9.81 18.54
N GLY A 239 -9.33 9.24 18.61
CA GLY A 239 -8.33 9.48 19.65
C GLY A 239 -7.38 10.62 19.30
N SER A 240 -6.19 10.59 19.91
CA SER A 240 -5.05 11.40 19.50
C SER A 240 -4.43 10.87 18.21
N LEU A 241 -3.65 11.71 17.52
CA LEU A 241 -2.92 11.28 16.31
C LEU A 241 -1.96 10.10 16.56
N ALA A 242 -1.39 10.02 17.77
CA ALA A 242 -0.54 8.89 18.15
C ALA A 242 -1.33 7.58 18.29
N GLU A 243 -2.57 7.64 18.78
CA GLU A 243 -3.47 6.48 18.84
C GLU A 243 -3.99 6.11 17.46
N ALA A 244 -4.19 7.08 16.58
CA ALA A 244 -4.53 6.86 15.17
C ALA A 244 -3.35 6.32 14.34
N THR A 245 -2.12 6.33 14.86
CA THR A 245 -0.97 5.80 14.13
C THR A 245 -0.90 4.29 14.27
N GLY A 246 -0.84 3.60 13.13
CA GLY A 246 -0.63 2.15 13.07
C GLY A 246 0.72 1.76 13.67
N GLN A 247 0.75 0.66 14.42
CA GLN A 247 1.96 0.18 15.07
C GLN A 247 2.85 -0.59 14.10
N ALA A 248 4.14 -0.68 14.42
CA ALA A 248 5.09 -1.47 13.67
C ALA A 248 4.76 -2.97 13.70
N GLY A 249 5.00 -3.66 12.59
CA GLY A 249 5.00 -5.12 12.50
C GLY A 249 6.23 -5.76 13.15
N GLY A 250 6.33 -7.08 13.01
CA GLY A 250 7.41 -7.89 13.55
C GLY A 250 8.78 -7.61 12.92
N LEU A 251 9.83 -7.68 13.74
CA LEU A 251 11.22 -7.53 13.31
C LEU A 251 11.71 -8.69 12.42
N TRP A 252 11.07 -9.86 12.52
CA TRP A 252 11.38 -11.03 11.68
C TRP A 252 10.40 -11.16 10.55
N PHE A 253 9.10 -11.11 10.84
CA PHE A 253 8.06 -10.89 9.83
C PHE A 253 6.73 -10.45 10.46
N GLY A 254 5.93 -9.75 9.66
CA GLY A 254 4.62 -9.25 10.01
C GLY A 254 4.38 -7.85 9.45
N ASP A 255 3.11 -7.55 9.20
CA ASP A 255 2.70 -6.31 8.55
C ASP A 255 2.63 -5.15 9.53
N GLY A 256 2.81 -3.93 9.05
CA GLY A 256 2.48 -2.73 9.80
C GLY A 256 0.97 -2.58 9.97
N GLY A 257 0.54 -2.06 11.12
CA GLY A 257 -0.87 -1.73 11.34
C GLY A 257 -1.30 -0.57 10.45
N THR A 258 -2.55 -0.56 10.00
CA THR A 258 -3.12 0.57 9.26
C THR A 258 -3.31 1.79 10.16
N GLY A 259 -3.27 2.99 9.60
CA GLY A 259 -3.60 4.22 10.32
C GLY A 259 -5.12 4.43 10.45
N GLY A 260 -5.56 4.95 11.59
CA GLY A 260 -6.91 5.46 11.82
C GLY A 260 -7.01 6.97 11.59
N THR A 261 -8.13 7.59 11.98
CA THR A 261 -8.37 9.04 11.91
C THR A 261 -8.47 9.63 13.31
N ASP A 262 -7.68 10.65 13.63
CA ASP A 262 -7.73 11.28 14.95
C ASP A 262 -8.99 12.14 15.17
N ALA A 263 -9.19 12.63 16.40
CA ALA A 263 -10.33 13.47 16.75
C ALA A 263 -10.40 14.81 16.00
N ALA A 264 -9.28 15.29 15.47
CA ALA A 264 -9.20 16.49 14.65
C ALA A 264 -9.47 16.21 13.17
N GLY A 265 -9.64 14.93 12.78
CA GLY A 265 -9.85 14.51 11.41
C GLY A 265 -8.54 14.32 10.64
N VAL A 266 -7.39 14.22 11.29
CA VAL A 266 -6.12 13.93 10.63
C VAL A 266 -5.90 12.42 10.61
N GLY A 267 -5.58 11.88 9.44
CA GLY A 267 -5.19 10.49 9.28
C GLY A 267 -3.87 10.20 9.98
N GLY A 268 -3.82 9.17 10.80
CA GLY A 268 -2.60 8.65 11.40
C GLY A 268 -1.75 7.92 10.37
N ALA A 269 -0.44 7.89 10.59
CA ALA A 269 0.46 7.15 9.70
C ALA A 269 0.22 5.64 9.82
N GLY A 270 0.46 4.92 8.73
CA GLY A 270 0.57 3.47 8.76
C GLY A 270 1.84 3.00 9.46
N GLY A 271 1.80 1.80 10.00
CA GLY A 271 2.91 1.16 10.70
C GLY A 271 3.98 0.68 9.74
N LEU A 272 5.24 0.73 10.18
CA LEU A 272 6.36 0.16 9.43
C LEU A 272 6.35 -1.37 9.47
N ALA A 273 6.92 -2.00 8.44
CA ALA A 273 7.20 -3.43 8.40
C ALA A 273 8.67 -3.71 8.05
N TYR A 274 9.24 -4.79 8.58
CA TYR A 274 10.58 -5.21 8.17
C TYR A 274 10.51 -6.26 7.06
N ASP A 275 9.91 -7.42 7.35
CA ASP A 275 9.59 -8.46 6.37
C ASP A 275 8.06 -8.62 6.37
N GLY A 276 7.41 -7.92 5.45
CA GLY A 276 5.97 -7.72 5.47
C GLY A 276 5.56 -6.44 4.76
N ASN A 277 4.26 -6.22 4.68
CA ASN A 277 3.69 -5.03 4.08
C ASN A 277 3.63 -3.89 5.10
N GLY A 278 4.02 -2.68 4.69
CA GLY A 278 3.76 -1.48 5.48
C GLY A 278 2.25 -1.24 5.58
N GLY A 279 1.80 -0.68 6.70
CA GLY A 279 0.39 -0.38 6.90
C GLY A 279 -0.06 0.83 6.05
N ASP A 280 -1.29 0.84 5.56
CA ASP A 280 -1.83 2.02 4.88
C ASP A 280 -1.98 3.19 5.87
N GLY A 281 -1.83 4.42 5.39
CA GLY A 281 -2.13 5.63 6.15
C GLY A 281 -3.63 5.83 6.31
N GLY A 282 -4.04 6.37 7.46
CA GLY A 282 -5.45 6.65 7.74
C GLY A 282 -5.99 7.78 6.86
N ALA A 283 -7.27 7.74 6.53
CA ALA A 283 -7.92 8.83 5.80
C ALA A 283 -8.05 10.09 6.69
N GLY A 284 -8.01 11.25 6.06
CA GLY A 284 -8.41 12.51 6.69
C GLY A 284 -9.92 12.70 6.65
N ALA A 285 -10.46 13.51 7.56
CA ALA A 285 -11.86 13.88 7.66
C ALA A 285 -12.02 15.39 7.83
N LEU A 286 -13.13 15.94 7.32
CA LEU A 286 -13.53 17.34 7.53
C LEU A 286 -12.49 18.39 7.09
N GLY A 287 -11.74 18.12 6.02
CA GLY A 287 -10.62 18.95 5.56
C GLY A 287 -9.27 18.58 6.18
N GLY A 288 -9.23 17.58 7.07
CA GLY A 288 -7.99 17.07 7.63
C GLY A 288 -7.16 16.29 6.61
N ALA A 289 -5.83 16.30 6.77
CA ALA A 289 -4.92 15.58 5.89
C ALA A 289 -5.00 14.06 6.11
N GLY A 290 -4.73 13.29 5.05
CA GLY A 290 -4.52 11.85 5.16
C GLY A 290 -3.14 11.53 5.74
N GLY A 291 -3.03 10.35 6.37
CA GLY A 291 -1.82 9.85 6.97
C GLY A 291 -0.85 9.27 5.94
N ALA A 292 0.45 9.31 6.23
CA ALA A 292 1.43 8.64 5.39
C ALA A 292 1.28 7.11 5.47
N GLY A 293 1.52 6.41 4.36
CA GLY A 293 1.68 4.96 4.38
C GLY A 293 2.95 4.55 5.11
N GLY A 294 2.94 3.35 5.67
CA GLY A 294 4.07 2.76 6.39
C GLY A 294 5.14 2.26 5.44
N ASP A 295 6.40 2.50 5.80
CA ASP A 295 7.55 1.99 5.05
C ASP A 295 7.69 0.47 5.24
N THR A 296 8.37 -0.18 4.30
CA THR A 296 8.79 -1.59 4.42
C THR A 296 10.26 -1.76 4.09
N PHE A 297 10.95 -2.70 4.75
CA PHE A 297 12.29 -3.10 4.33
C PHE A 297 12.27 -4.23 3.29
N TYR A 298 11.24 -5.07 3.29
CA TYR A 298 11.04 -6.14 2.33
C TYR A 298 9.55 -6.42 2.22
N GLY A 299 8.95 -5.98 1.12
CA GLY A 299 7.52 -6.16 0.86
C GLY A 299 6.90 -5.02 0.09
N PHE A 300 5.60 -4.80 0.27
CA PHE A 300 4.91 -3.63 -0.29
C PHE A 300 4.71 -2.57 0.78
N ALA A 301 5.16 -1.36 0.50
CA ALA A 301 4.95 -0.25 1.40
C ALA A 301 3.47 0.18 1.36
N GLY A 302 3.00 0.72 2.48
CA GLY A 302 1.60 1.12 2.62
C GLY A 302 1.26 2.32 1.74
N ASN A 303 0.02 2.42 1.31
CA ASN A 303 -0.48 3.58 0.59
C ASN A 303 -0.70 4.75 1.56
N GLY A 304 -0.56 5.97 1.06
CA GLY A 304 -0.99 7.16 1.79
C GLY A 304 -2.51 7.23 1.87
N GLY A 305 -3.03 7.71 3.00
CA GLY A 305 -4.46 7.92 3.19
C GLY A 305 -4.97 9.13 2.41
N ASP A 306 -6.23 9.09 1.99
CA ASP A 306 -6.85 10.21 1.29
C ASP A 306 -7.05 11.41 2.22
N GLY A 307 -6.95 12.62 1.68
CA GLY A 307 -7.31 13.85 2.39
C GLY A 307 -8.81 14.01 2.52
N GLY A 308 -9.26 14.54 3.65
CA GLY A 308 -10.68 14.75 3.92
C GLY A 308 -11.26 15.90 3.12
N ASN A 309 -12.49 15.75 2.62
CA ASN A 309 -13.22 16.84 1.98
C ASN A 309 -13.55 17.95 3.00
N ALA A 310 -13.43 19.19 2.56
CA ALA A 310 -13.78 20.36 3.35
C ALA A 310 -15.29 20.44 3.58
N VAL A 311 -15.69 20.70 4.84
CA VAL A 311 -17.11 20.87 5.21
C VAL A 311 -17.46 22.28 5.63
N ALA A 312 -16.46 23.08 6.03
CA ALA A 312 -16.65 24.48 6.37
C ALA A 312 -16.67 25.32 5.09
N ILE A 313 -17.64 26.23 4.98
CA ILE A 313 -17.82 27.07 3.79
C ILE A 313 -16.52 27.81 3.44
N GLY A 314 -16.09 27.68 2.18
CA GLY A 314 -14.88 28.27 1.63
C GLY A 314 -13.58 27.63 2.12
N ALA A 315 -13.64 26.58 2.94
CA ALA A 315 -12.44 25.90 3.43
C ALA A 315 -11.83 24.98 2.36
N GLU A 316 -10.52 24.82 2.46
CA GLU A 316 -9.72 23.98 1.57
C GLU A 316 -9.88 22.49 1.93
N GLY A 317 -9.80 21.63 0.93
CA GLY A 317 -9.74 20.18 1.13
C GLY A 317 -8.41 19.75 1.75
N GLY A 318 -8.43 18.63 2.48
CA GLY A 318 -7.24 18.07 3.11
C GLY A 318 -6.27 17.50 2.08
N ASN A 319 -4.96 17.57 2.35
CA ASN A 319 -3.98 16.92 1.49
C ASN A 319 -4.02 15.40 1.65
N GLY A 320 -3.77 14.66 0.57
CA GLY A 320 -3.50 13.23 0.62
C GLY A 320 -2.16 12.94 1.29
N GLY A 321 -2.08 11.81 1.97
CA GLY A 321 -0.86 11.31 2.60
C GLY A 321 0.12 10.76 1.58
N ALA A 322 1.43 10.84 1.87
CA ALA A 322 2.43 10.19 1.04
C ALA A 322 2.33 8.66 1.14
N GLY A 323 2.62 7.94 0.06
CA GLY A 323 2.85 6.50 0.12
C GLY A 323 4.16 6.18 0.84
N GLY A 324 4.22 5.03 1.50
CA GLY A 324 5.41 4.53 2.16
C GLY A 324 6.48 4.09 1.15
N ASN A 325 7.73 4.09 1.58
CA ASN A 325 8.87 3.63 0.79
C ASN A 325 9.18 2.16 1.07
N ALA A 326 9.72 1.48 0.07
CA ALA A 326 10.41 0.21 0.24
C ALA A 326 11.93 0.48 0.33
N ASP A 327 12.48 0.47 1.55
CA ASP A 327 13.87 0.86 1.82
C ASP A 327 14.88 -0.29 1.64
N GLY A 328 14.38 -1.48 1.29
CA GLY A 328 15.16 -2.68 1.07
C GLY A 328 16.20 -2.54 -0.05
N PHE A 329 17.28 -3.33 0.08
CA PHE A 329 18.24 -3.46 -1.01
C PHE A 329 17.69 -4.31 -2.17
N PHE A 330 17.06 -5.44 -1.86
CA PHE A 330 16.77 -6.47 -2.86
C PHE A 330 15.39 -6.33 -3.48
N PHE A 331 14.33 -6.30 -2.66
CA PHE A 331 12.97 -6.23 -3.15
C PHE A 331 12.08 -5.34 -2.27
N GLY A 332 11.16 -4.64 -2.93
CA GLY A 332 9.98 -4.05 -2.35
C GLY A 332 9.38 -2.95 -3.22
N ASN A 333 8.06 -2.79 -3.24
CA ASN A 333 7.40 -1.73 -4.01
C ASN A 333 6.98 -0.59 -3.09
N GLY A 334 7.14 0.64 -3.58
CA GLY A 334 6.63 1.83 -2.91
C GLY A 334 5.11 1.92 -2.98
N GLY A 335 4.50 2.48 -1.95
CA GLY A 335 3.06 2.66 -1.84
C GLY A 335 2.55 3.83 -2.66
N ALA A 336 1.28 3.80 -3.06
CA ALA A 336 0.65 4.92 -3.74
C ALA A 336 0.47 6.11 -2.79
N GLY A 337 0.53 7.34 -3.33
CA GLY A 337 0.09 8.52 -2.59
C GLY A 337 -1.43 8.62 -2.51
N GLY A 338 -1.95 9.14 -1.41
CA GLY A 338 -3.38 9.36 -1.19
C GLY A 338 -3.94 10.51 -2.02
N GLN A 339 -5.24 10.49 -2.29
CA GLN A 339 -5.92 11.56 -3.03
C GLN A 339 -6.03 12.82 -2.17
N GLY A 340 -6.00 14.00 -2.79
CA GLY A 340 -6.39 15.24 -2.12
C GLY A 340 -7.91 15.35 -1.96
N GLY A 341 -8.37 15.93 -0.85
CA GLY A 341 -9.78 16.17 -0.57
C GLY A 341 -10.35 17.35 -1.36
N GLU A 342 -11.67 17.37 -1.55
CA GLU A 342 -12.36 18.47 -2.23
C GLU A 342 -12.45 19.73 -1.37
N GLY A 343 -12.35 20.89 -2.01
CA GLY A 343 -12.61 22.19 -1.40
C GLY A 343 -14.12 22.46 -1.22
N ALA A 344 -14.48 23.27 -0.24
CA ALA A 344 -15.87 23.53 0.10
C ALA A 344 -16.49 24.65 -0.77
N VAL A 345 -17.82 24.68 -0.83
CA VAL A 345 -18.56 25.78 -1.46
C VAL A 345 -18.27 27.12 -0.80
N GLY A 346 -18.22 28.20 -1.58
CA GLY A 346 -18.05 29.56 -1.08
C GLY A 346 -19.28 30.14 -0.37
N THR A 347 -19.07 31.20 0.40
CA THR A 347 -20.16 31.84 1.17
C THR A 347 -21.22 32.45 0.26
N PRO A 348 -22.52 32.20 0.47
CA PRO A 348 -23.56 32.96 -0.22
C PRO A 348 -23.45 34.45 0.05
N GLY A 349 -23.72 35.27 -0.96
CA GLY A 349 -23.83 36.71 -0.80
C GLY A 349 -25.06 37.10 0.02
N THR A 350 -25.00 38.24 0.70
CA THR A 350 -26.11 38.75 1.51
C THR A 350 -27.19 39.35 0.62
N ASP A 351 -28.46 39.06 0.89
CA ASP A 351 -29.55 39.72 0.15
C ASP A 351 -29.62 41.22 0.46
N GLY A 352 -30.01 42.03 -0.53
CA GLY A 352 -30.33 43.44 -0.34
C GLY A 352 -31.59 43.60 0.51
N THR A 353 -31.56 44.50 1.50
CA THR A 353 -32.63 44.64 2.50
C THR A 353 -33.39 45.96 2.43
N LEU A 354 -32.77 47.02 1.89
CA LEU A 354 -33.39 48.31 1.64
C LEU A 354 -33.72 48.51 0.16
N PRO A 355 -34.75 49.31 -0.18
CA PRO A 355 -35.12 49.56 -1.58
C PRO A 355 -33.95 50.04 -2.44
N GLY A 356 -33.80 49.43 -3.63
CA GLY A 356 -32.70 49.68 -4.56
C GLY A 356 -31.32 49.11 -4.17
N GLU A 357 -31.19 48.35 -3.08
CA GLU A 357 -29.93 47.70 -2.71
C GLU A 357 -29.60 46.54 -3.64
N VAL A 358 -28.35 46.50 -4.08
CA VAL A 358 -27.78 45.37 -4.81
C VAL A 358 -27.46 44.25 -3.81
N GLY A 359 -27.73 43.01 -4.19
CA GLY A 359 -27.30 41.85 -3.41
C GLY A 359 -25.78 41.80 -3.27
N GLY A 360 -25.30 41.34 -2.11
CA GLY A 360 -23.88 41.14 -1.84
C GLY A 360 -23.28 40.07 -2.77
N PRO A 361 -21.98 40.16 -3.09
CA PRO A 361 -21.32 39.14 -3.90
C PRO A 361 -21.20 37.82 -3.12
N GLY A 362 -21.21 36.70 -3.85
CA GLY A 362 -20.81 35.40 -3.30
C GLY A 362 -19.31 35.36 -3.01
N GLY A 363 -18.92 34.61 -1.99
CA GLY A 363 -17.52 34.34 -1.63
C GLY A 363 -16.91 33.25 -2.50
N PRO A 364 -15.57 33.17 -2.55
CA PRO A 364 -14.87 32.14 -3.32
C PRO A 364 -15.12 30.74 -2.73
N GLY A 365 -15.11 29.73 -3.58
CA GLY A 365 -14.99 28.33 -3.16
C GLY A 365 -13.60 28.06 -2.58
N GLY A 366 -13.50 27.06 -1.71
CA GLY A 366 -12.22 26.61 -1.17
C GLY A 366 -11.43 25.81 -2.20
N ASP A 367 -10.11 25.82 -2.08
CA ASP A 367 -9.25 25.06 -2.99
C ASP A 367 -9.29 23.56 -2.65
N GLY A 368 -9.03 22.70 -3.65
CA GLY A 368 -8.85 21.28 -3.44
C GLY A 368 -7.49 20.98 -2.80
N GLY A 369 -7.43 19.95 -1.98
CA GLY A 369 -6.19 19.48 -1.35
C GLY A 369 -5.20 18.90 -2.36
N ALA A 370 -3.91 18.98 -2.06
CA ALA A 370 -2.89 18.32 -2.88
C ALA A 370 -2.98 16.80 -2.76
N GLY A 371 -2.68 16.08 -3.84
CA GLY A 371 -2.45 14.64 -3.78
C GLY A 371 -1.12 14.30 -3.13
N GLY A 372 -1.03 13.15 -2.49
CA GLY A 372 0.17 12.64 -1.84
C GLY A 372 1.21 12.15 -2.85
N ALA A 373 2.50 12.28 -2.53
CA ALA A 373 3.54 11.66 -3.34
C ALA A 373 3.48 10.13 -3.21
N GLY A 374 3.78 9.41 -4.29
CA GLY A 374 4.01 7.96 -4.22
C GLY A 374 5.37 7.66 -3.60
N GLY A 375 5.48 6.53 -2.92
CA GLY A 375 6.70 6.09 -2.26
C GLY A 375 7.68 5.42 -3.22
N ASN A 376 8.95 5.38 -2.85
CA ASN A 376 10.00 4.77 -3.66
C ASN A 376 10.00 3.25 -3.52
N GLY A 377 10.35 2.54 -4.59
CA GLY A 377 10.64 1.11 -4.55
C GLY A 377 12.05 0.82 -4.04
N ALA A 378 12.28 -0.44 -3.68
CA ALA A 378 13.57 -0.96 -3.25
C ALA A 378 14.65 -0.77 -4.32
N PHE A 379 15.91 -0.72 -3.89
CA PHE A 379 17.03 -0.36 -4.76
C PHE A 379 17.17 -1.25 -6.00
N LEU A 380 17.08 -2.58 -5.86
CA LEU A 380 17.30 -3.51 -6.97
C LEU A 380 16.01 -3.84 -7.73
N ILE A 381 15.00 -4.35 -7.02
CA ILE A 381 13.76 -4.87 -7.58
C ILE A 381 12.57 -4.21 -6.87
N GLY A 382 12.01 -3.16 -7.45
CA GLY A 382 10.92 -2.47 -6.78
C GLY A 382 10.33 -1.38 -7.63
N ASN A 383 9.03 -1.42 -7.87
CA ASN A 383 8.33 -0.31 -8.52
C ASN A 383 8.16 0.84 -7.52
N GLY A 384 8.31 2.08 -8.01
CA GLY A 384 7.83 3.24 -7.29
C GLY A 384 6.31 3.29 -7.32
N GLY A 385 5.71 3.76 -6.23
CA GLY A 385 4.28 3.95 -6.12
C GLY A 385 3.79 5.16 -6.93
N PRO A 386 2.57 5.13 -7.49
CA PRO A 386 2.01 6.29 -8.18
C PRO A 386 1.70 7.42 -7.19
N GLY A 387 1.81 8.67 -7.64
CA GLY A 387 1.34 9.83 -6.89
C GLY A 387 -0.18 9.92 -6.89
N GLY A 388 -0.75 10.39 -5.80
CA GLY A 388 -2.19 10.57 -5.64
C GLY A 388 -2.71 11.75 -6.46
N PRO A 389 -3.94 11.69 -7.00
CA PRO A 389 -4.59 12.83 -7.64
C PRO A 389 -4.83 13.98 -6.64
N GLY A 390 -4.80 15.21 -7.15
CA GLY A 390 -5.24 16.38 -6.37
C GLY A 390 -6.77 16.47 -6.28
N GLY A 391 -7.27 17.04 -5.20
CA GLY A 391 -8.70 17.24 -4.95
C GLY A 391 -9.32 18.33 -5.81
N ALA A 392 -10.62 18.25 -6.05
CA ALA A 392 -11.35 19.27 -6.80
C ALA A 392 -11.49 20.57 -5.99
N GLY A 393 -11.43 21.71 -6.67
CA GLY A 393 -11.78 23.00 -6.08
C GLY A 393 -13.28 23.11 -5.82
N GLY A 394 -13.66 23.73 -4.71
CA GLY A 394 -15.05 23.96 -4.34
C GLY A 394 -15.74 25.00 -5.22
N PRO A 395 -17.06 24.91 -5.43
CA PRO A 395 -17.80 25.91 -6.20
C PRO A 395 -17.83 27.26 -5.50
N GLY A 396 -17.84 28.35 -6.27
CA GLY A 396 -18.05 29.69 -5.74
C GLY A 396 -19.44 29.84 -5.11
N GLY A 397 -19.55 30.67 -4.07
CA GLY A 397 -20.83 30.97 -3.43
C GLY A 397 -21.78 31.71 -4.37
N PRO A 398 -23.10 31.48 -4.30
CA PRO A 398 -24.06 32.26 -5.08
C PRO A 398 -24.08 33.72 -4.64
N GLY A 399 -24.34 34.64 -5.56
CA GLY A 399 -24.60 36.05 -5.21
C GLY A 399 -25.93 36.22 -4.47
N GLY A 400 -26.02 37.21 -3.59
CA GLY A 400 -27.25 37.55 -2.87
C GLY A 400 -28.33 38.11 -3.78
N ALA A 401 -29.59 37.95 -3.43
CA ALA A 401 -30.70 38.55 -4.17
C ALA A 401 -30.71 40.08 -4.03
N GLY A 402 -31.15 40.78 -5.08
CA GLY A 402 -31.41 42.23 -5.00
C GLY A 402 -32.68 42.54 -4.22
N SER A 403 -32.74 43.74 -3.62
CA SER A 403 -33.93 44.20 -2.90
C SER A 403 -35.11 44.53 -3.83
N PRO A 404 -36.34 44.68 -3.32
CA PRO A 404 -37.43 45.33 -4.05
C PRO A 404 -37.06 46.75 -4.53
N ASP A 405 -37.77 47.26 -5.55
CA ASP A 405 -37.57 48.57 -6.20
C ASP A 405 -36.21 48.74 -6.93
N PRO A 406 -36.12 48.25 -8.17
CA PRO A 406 -35.37 47.03 -8.49
C PRO A 406 -33.90 47.10 -8.05
N GLY A 407 -33.57 46.35 -6.98
CA GLY A 407 -32.19 46.01 -6.65
C GLY A 407 -31.65 44.94 -7.61
N LEU A 408 -30.42 45.10 -8.08
CA LEU A 408 -29.76 44.05 -8.87
C LEU A 408 -29.30 42.90 -7.97
N GLY A 409 -29.27 41.68 -8.50
CA GLY A 409 -28.64 40.57 -7.81
C GLY A 409 -27.13 40.75 -7.70
N GLY A 410 -26.55 40.20 -6.64
CA GLY A 410 -25.10 40.15 -6.44
C GLY A 410 -24.42 39.21 -7.44
N LEU A 411 -23.14 39.46 -7.71
CA LEU A 411 -22.34 38.55 -8.53
C LEU A 411 -22.06 37.25 -7.77
N GLY A 412 -22.00 36.12 -8.48
CA GLY A 412 -21.52 34.87 -7.89
C GLY A 412 -20.01 34.92 -7.61
N GLY A 413 -19.58 34.14 -6.62
CA GLY A 413 -18.18 34.00 -6.24
C GLY A 413 -17.38 33.17 -7.25
N HIS A 414 -16.05 33.29 -7.20
CA HIS A 414 -15.18 32.46 -8.02
C HIS A 414 -15.12 31.03 -7.48
N GLY A 415 -15.00 30.03 -8.35
CA GLY A 415 -14.68 28.67 -7.91
C GLY A 415 -13.25 28.57 -7.38
N GLY A 416 -13.02 27.66 -6.44
CA GLY A 416 -11.70 27.34 -5.91
C GLY A 416 -10.83 26.64 -6.96
N HIS A 417 -9.53 26.68 -6.75
CA HIS A 417 -8.56 25.97 -7.58
C HIS A 417 -8.56 24.48 -7.25
N GLY A 418 -8.35 23.63 -8.26
CA GLY A 418 -8.06 22.22 -8.02
C GLY A 418 -6.67 22.04 -7.44
N GLY A 419 -6.52 21.06 -6.55
CA GLY A 419 -5.25 20.73 -5.93
C GLY A 419 -4.26 20.13 -6.93
N PRO A 420 -2.94 20.32 -6.73
CA PRO A 420 -1.95 19.64 -7.55
C PRO A 420 -1.95 18.13 -7.26
N GLY A 421 -1.67 17.33 -8.29
CA GLY A 421 -1.40 15.90 -8.11
C GLY A 421 -0.01 15.65 -7.51
N GLY A 422 0.14 14.52 -6.83
CA GLY A 422 1.39 14.09 -6.23
C GLY A 422 2.39 13.58 -7.27
N LEU A 423 3.68 13.67 -6.94
CA LEU A 423 4.73 13.06 -7.75
C LEU A 423 4.68 11.53 -7.61
N GLY A 424 5.03 10.81 -8.67
CA GLY A 424 5.27 9.37 -8.58
C GLY A 424 6.61 9.08 -7.89
N GLY A 425 6.69 7.96 -7.17
CA GLY A 425 7.91 7.50 -6.53
C GLY A 425 8.89 6.89 -7.52
N HIS A 426 10.16 6.81 -7.14
CA HIS A 426 11.19 6.22 -7.98
C HIS A 426 11.21 4.69 -7.88
N GLY A 427 11.39 4.01 -9.00
CA GLY A 427 11.66 2.58 -9.02
C GLY A 427 13.12 2.25 -8.76
N GLY A 428 13.38 1.00 -8.38
CA GLY A 428 14.71 0.40 -8.35
C GLY A 428 15.30 0.16 -9.74
N ILE A 429 16.52 -0.38 -9.79
CA ILE A 429 17.25 -0.68 -11.05
C ILE A 429 16.40 -1.46 -12.06
N PHE A 430 15.58 -2.39 -11.59
CA PHE A 430 14.69 -3.22 -12.41
C PHE A 430 13.20 -2.91 -12.24
N GLY A 431 12.87 -1.84 -11.52
CA GLY A 431 11.49 -1.39 -11.30
C GLY A 431 11.10 -0.22 -12.20
N ALA A 432 9.81 -0.01 -12.33
CA ALA A 432 9.26 1.18 -12.98
C ALA A 432 9.12 2.33 -11.98
N ASP A 433 9.31 3.56 -12.45
CA ASP A 433 8.90 4.75 -11.71
C ASP A 433 7.36 4.83 -11.64
N GLY A 434 6.87 5.35 -10.52
CA GLY A 434 5.47 5.68 -10.33
C GLY A 434 5.01 6.79 -11.28
N THR A 435 3.74 6.73 -11.67
CA THR A 435 3.12 7.81 -12.44
C THR A 435 2.82 9.01 -11.54
N HIS A 436 2.83 10.21 -12.12
CA HIS A 436 2.40 11.41 -11.41
C HIS A 436 0.87 11.43 -11.33
N GLY A 437 0.34 11.85 -10.19
CA GLY A 437 -1.08 12.07 -10.01
C GLY A 437 -1.57 13.24 -10.87
N PRO A 438 -2.80 13.20 -11.40
CA PRO A 438 -3.37 14.34 -12.10
C PRO A 438 -3.73 15.47 -11.12
N ASN A 439 -3.71 16.70 -11.60
CA ASN A 439 -4.26 17.83 -10.85
C ASN A 439 -5.79 17.72 -10.79
N GLY A 440 -6.36 18.16 -9.67
CA GLY A 440 -7.80 18.30 -9.52
C GLY A 440 -8.37 19.37 -10.44
N PRO A 441 -9.66 19.27 -10.80
CA PRO A 441 -10.34 20.32 -11.56
C PRO A 441 -10.61 21.56 -10.69
N ASN A 442 -10.61 22.73 -11.31
CA ASN A 442 -11.10 23.95 -10.65
C ASN A 442 -12.62 23.88 -10.44
N GLY A 443 -13.08 24.44 -9.33
CA GLY A 443 -14.50 24.60 -9.05
C GLY A 443 -15.17 25.58 -10.03
N PRO A 444 -16.49 25.42 -10.28
CA PRO A 444 -17.22 26.39 -11.08
C PRO A 444 -17.45 27.70 -10.30
N ASN A 445 -17.60 28.81 -11.02
CA ASN A 445 -18.07 30.05 -10.41
C ASN A 445 -19.51 29.89 -9.90
N GLY A 446 -19.81 30.56 -8.79
CA GLY A 446 -21.16 30.64 -8.27
C GLY A 446 -22.10 31.39 -9.23
N PRO A 447 -23.40 31.10 -9.20
CA PRO A 447 -24.38 31.84 -9.98
C PRO A 447 -24.57 33.26 -9.42
N ASN A 448 -24.92 34.20 -10.29
CA ASN A 448 -25.37 35.52 -9.85
C ASN A 448 -26.70 35.39 -9.11
N GLY A 449 -26.90 36.25 -8.12
CA GLY A 449 -28.16 36.38 -7.41
C GLY A 449 -29.27 36.90 -8.33
N PRO A 450 -30.54 36.60 -8.01
CA PRO A 450 -31.67 37.13 -8.77
C PRO A 450 -31.86 38.63 -8.52
N ASN A 451 -32.33 39.36 -9.53
CA ASN A 451 -32.78 40.74 -9.35
C ASN A 451 -34.05 40.78 -8.50
N GLY A 452 -34.20 41.84 -7.70
CA GLY A 452 -35.41 42.06 -6.93
C GLY A 452 -36.63 42.40 -7.79
N PRO A 453 -37.84 42.15 -7.28
CA PRO A 453 -39.07 42.38 -8.02
C PRO A 453 -39.24 43.88 -8.37
N PRO A 454 -39.82 44.20 -9.54
CA PRO A 454 -40.09 45.59 -9.90
C PRO A 454 -41.00 46.25 -8.86
N GLY A 455 -40.68 47.49 -8.52
CA GLY A 455 -41.50 48.31 -7.66
C GLY A 455 -42.93 48.47 -8.16
N GLY A 456 -43.90 48.27 -7.27
CA GLY A 456 -45.29 48.60 -7.56
C GLY A 456 -45.44 50.10 -7.87
N PRO A 457 -46.43 50.50 -8.69
CA PRO A 457 -46.62 51.91 -9.04
C PRO A 457 -46.78 52.75 -7.76
N SER A 458 -45.98 53.81 -7.65
CA SER A 458 -46.07 54.79 -6.56
C SER A 458 -47.47 55.41 -6.56
N GLY A 459 -48.23 55.14 -5.50
CA GLY A 459 -49.62 55.61 -5.32
C GLY A 459 -49.73 57.08 -4.92
#